data_AF-A0A3N7D5G6-F1
#
_entry.id   AF-A0A3N7D5G6-F1
#
_cell.length_a   1.000
_cell.length_b   1.000
_cell.length_c   1.000
_cell.angle_alpha   90.00
_cell.angle_beta   90.00
_cell.angle_gamma   90.00
#
_symmetry.space_group_name_H-M   'P 1'
#
loop_
_entity.id
_entity.type
_entity.pdbx_description
1 polymer ?
#
loop_
_entity_poly.entity_id
_entity_poly.type
_entity_poly.pdbx_seq_one_letter_code
_entity_poly.pdbx_strand_id
1 'polypeptide(L)' 'MGHCSFFHERGISEVTDLIAVAYDLAWFWKTDPELMMARPLDVLCESLEHAQRINKTQQA' A
#
# COMPACT_ATOMS: atom_id res chain seq x y z
N MET A 1 -1.25 12.32 16.77
CA MET A 1 -0.55 12.75 15.54
C MET A 1 0.21 11.54 15.03
N GLY A 2 -0.43 10.75 14.16
CA GLY A 2 0.10 9.49 13.67
C GLY A 2 1.25 9.74 12.71
N HIS A 3 2.45 9.35 13.13
CA HIS A 3 3.63 9.35 12.30
C HIS A 3 3.44 8.32 11.17
N CYS A 4 3.24 8.79 9.94
CA CYS A 4 3.40 7.99 8.72
C CYS A 4 4.89 7.63 8.48
N SER A 5 5.63 7.24 9.52
CA SER A 5 7.05 6.87 9.44
C SER A 5 7.27 5.51 8.75
N PHE A 6 6.20 4.73 8.52
CA PHE A 6 6.25 3.47 7.79
C PHE A 6 6.73 3.61 6.34
N PHE A 7 6.40 4.72 5.67
CA PHE A 7 6.85 4.97 4.29
C PHE A 7 8.37 5.19 4.22
N HIS A 8 8.92 5.92 5.19
CA HIS A 8 10.36 6.19 5.27
C HIS A 8 11.16 4.92 5.60
N GLU A 9 10.65 4.06 6.49
CA GLU A 9 11.28 2.77 6.83
C GLU A 9 11.24 1.74 5.68
N ARG A 10 10.32 1.89 4.72
CA ARG A 10 10.27 1.08 3.49
C ARG A 10 11.00 1.67 2.28
N GLY A 11 11.65 2.82 2.43
CA GLY A 11 12.37 3.47 1.33
C GLY A 11 11.49 4.25 0.37
N ILE A 12 10.21 4.49 0.70
CA ILE A 12 9.29 5.34 -0.08
C ILE A 12 9.65 6.79 0.26
N SER A 13 10.65 7.32 -0.44
CA SER A 13 11.11 8.70 -0.28
C SER A 13 10.38 9.67 -1.23
N GLU A 14 9.76 9.14 -2.29
CA GLU A 14 9.07 9.93 -3.30
C GLU A 14 7.62 9.47 -3.55
N VAL A 15 6.80 10.41 -4.03
CA VAL A 15 5.42 10.17 -4.46
C VAL A 15 5.35 9.08 -5.53
N THR A 16 6.39 8.92 -6.33
CA THR A 16 6.51 7.89 -7.37
C THR A 16 6.51 6.48 -6.79
N ASP A 17 7.19 6.26 -5.66
CA ASP A 17 7.21 4.96 -4.96
C ASP A 17 5.83 4.63 -4.35
N LEU A 18 5.14 5.66 -3.85
CA LEU A 18 3.78 5.51 -3.35
C LEU A 18 2.81 5.13 -4.46
N ILE A 19 2.96 5.73 -5.65
CA ILE A 19 2.16 5.38 -6.83
C ILE A 19 2.43 3.92 -7.22
N ALA A 20 3.70 3.48 -7.27
CA ALA A 20 4.03 2.09 -7.55
C ALA A 20 3.34 1.12 -6.58
N VAL A 21 3.39 1.42 -5.28
CA VAL A 21 2.72 0.62 -4.23
C VAL A 21 1.20 0.63 -4.38
N ALA A 22 0.58 1.77 -4.73
CA ALA A 22 -0.85 1.84 -4.98
C ALA A 22 -1.27 0.99 -6.19
N TYR A 23 -0.45 0.94 -7.24
CA TYR A 23 -0.66 0.08 -8.40
C TYR A 23 -0.49 -1.41 -8.07
N ASP A 24 0.54 -1.78 -7.30
CA ASP A 24 0.72 -3.16 -6.82
C ASP A 24 -0.44 -3.61 -5.94
N LEU A 25 -0.93 -2.73 -5.06
CA LEU A 25 -2.13 -2.95 -4.26
C LEU A 25 -3.37 -3.10 -5.12
N ALA A 26 -3.55 -2.23 -6.11
CA ALA A 26 -4.68 -2.31 -7.03
C ALA A 26 -4.70 -3.65 -7.77
N TRP A 27 -3.53 -4.12 -8.22
CA TRP A 27 -3.37 -5.43 -8.84
C TRP A 27 -3.67 -6.58 -7.85
N PHE A 28 -3.11 -6.53 -6.64
CA PHE A 28 -3.29 -7.55 -5.60
C PHE A 28 -4.77 -7.70 -5.21
N TRP A 29 -5.47 -6.58 -5.05
CA TRP A 29 -6.87 -6.53 -4.68
C TRP A 29 -7.83 -6.62 -5.88
N LYS A 30 -7.30 -6.69 -7.11
CA LYS A 30 -8.08 -6.68 -8.37
C LYS A 30 -9.06 -5.50 -8.45
N THR A 31 -8.59 -4.32 -8.12
CA THR A 31 -9.33 -3.04 -8.16
C THR A 31 -8.64 -2.07 -9.11
N ASP A 32 -9.35 -1.03 -9.54
CA ASP A 32 -8.77 0.02 -10.37
C ASP A 32 -7.69 0.81 -9.61
N PRO A 33 -6.53 1.08 -10.25
CA PRO A 33 -5.45 1.84 -9.64
C PRO A 33 -5.84 3.29 -9.37
N GLU A 34 -6.70 3.88 -10.21
CA GLU A 34 -7.23 5.23 -9.99
C GLU A 34 -8.10 5.31 -8.73
N LEU A 35 -8.91 4.27 -8.47
CA LEU A 35 -9.68 4.15 -7.23
C LEU A 35 -8.78 3.97 -6.00
N MET A 36 -7.68 3.23 -6.15
CA MET A 36 -6.75 2.99 -5.06
C MET A 36 -5.88 4.23 -4.75
N MET A 37 -5.49 4.99 -5.78
CA MET A 37 -4.82 6.29 -5.62
C MET A 37 -5.74 7.40 -5.11
N ALA A 38 -7.03 7.34 -5.42
CA ALA A 38 -8.02 8.29 -4.89
C ALA A 38 -8.34 8.06 -3.40
N ARG A 39 -7.88 6.93 -2.82
CA ARG A 39 -8.08 6.62 -1.41
C ARG A 39 -7.08 7.40 -0.55
N PRO A 40 -7.48 7.78 0.68
CA PRO A 40 -6.55 8.39 1.62
C PRO A 40 -5.38 7.44 1.95
N LEU A 41 -4.20 8.01 2.20
CA LEU A 41 -2.97 7.28 2.51
C LEU A 41 -3.12 6.27 3.67
N ASP A 42 -4.00 6.60 4.63
CA ASP A 42 -4.33 5.75 5.76
C ASP A 42 -4.91 4.39 5.31
N VAL A 43 -5.84 4.43 4.34
CA VAL A 43 -6.48 3.24 3.76
C VAL A 43 -5.50 2.46 2.87
N LEU A 44 -4.60 3.16 2.17
CA LEU A 44 -3.51 2.53 1.41
C LEU A 44 -2.56 1.75 2.33
N CYS A 45 -2.17 2.35 3.46
CA CYS A 45 -1.37 1.69 4.50
C CYS A 45 -2.07 0.46 5.07
N GLU A 46 -3.32 0.59 5.47
CA GLU A 46 -4.11 -0.52 6.01
C GLU A 46 -4.24 -1.66 4.99
N SER A 47 -4.52 -1.31 3.73
CA SER A 47 -4.59 -2.27 2.62
C SER A 47 -3.25 -2.98 2.37
N LEU A 48 -2.12 -2.27 2.56
CA LEU A 48 -0.77 -2.83 2.44
C LEU A 48 -0.46 -3.82 3.56
N GLU A 49 -0.84 -3.50 4.80
CA GLU A 49 -0.68 -4.40 5.95
C GLU A 49 -1.53 -5.65 5.78
N HIS A 50 -2.78 -5.51 5.33
CA HIS A 50 -3.64 -6.62 5.00
C HIS A 50 -3.05 -7.49 3.89
N ALA A 51 -2.57 -6.87 2.79
CA ALA A 51 -1.94 -7.60 1.69
C ALA A 51 -0.72 -8.40 2.15
N GLN A 52 0.15 -7.81 2.99
CA GLN A 52 1.30 -8.53 3.53
C GLN A 52 0.92 -9.67 4.47
N ARG A 53 -0.08 -9.48 5.33
CA ARG A 53 -0.56 -10.52 6.23
C ARG A 53 -1.14 -11.70 5.45
N ILE A 54 -1.92 -11.41 4.42
CA ILE A 54 -2.49 -12.42 3.51
C ILE A 54 -1.37 -13.14 2.75
N ASN A 55 -0.41 -12.42 2.18
CA ASN A 55 0.70 -13.02 1.42
C ASN A 55 1.53 -13.97 2.30
N LYS A 56 1.85 -13.58 3.54
CA LYS A 56 2.51 -14.47 4.52
C LYS A 56 1.68 -15.71 4.86
N THR A 57 0.35 -15.58 4.88
CA THR A 57 -0.56 -16.71 5.14
C THR A 57 -0.68 -17.64 3.93
N GLN A 58 -0.63 -17.11 2.71
CA GLN A 58 -0.70 -17.90 1.47
C GLN A 58 0.63 -18.59 1.11
N GLN A 59 1.77 -18.09 1.62
CA GLN A 59 3.08 -18.70 1.44
C GLN A 59 3.45 -19.74 2.53
N ALA A 60 2.54 -20.04 3.48
CA ALA A 60 2.70 -21.05 4.52
C ALA A 60 1.97 -22.35 4.16
#